data_AF-A0A7Y6MA53-F1
#
_entry.id   AF-A0A7Y6MA53-F1
#
_cell.length_a   1.000
_cell.length_b   1.000
_cell.length_c   1.000
_cell.angle_alpha   90.00
_cell.angle_beta   90.00
_cell.angle_gamma   90.00
#
_symmetry.space_group_name_H-M   'P 1'
#
loop_
_entity.id
_entity.type
_entity.pdbx_description
1 polymer ?
#
loop_
_entity_poly.entity_id
_entity_poly.type
_entity_poly.pdbx_seq_one_letter_code
_entity_poly.pdbx_strand_id
1 'polypeptide(L)'
;MGTEHVMGGRRFLAGAALLAGLGALLVAPAPANAATATGTGTGTATAYRAQSLQAAVRARAAVVLRVGRLLAFQQVKGAPSARARARVANAVFTFFDNGTFAFTTTDVRTDLYPLRGRYQINGDRVSLSAHGSSAIGGSSAFTEMVASIDFSSRPGVMTLDWANGAGYGAVVNGTRFGTGASSKIHARFTVVQG
;
A
#
# COMPACT_ATOMS: atom_id res chain seq x y z
N MET A 1 -54.19 -42.04 11.88
CA MET A 1 -53.34 -42.51 12.99
C MET A 1 -52.00 -41.79 12.82
N GLY A 2 -51.70 -40.64 13.42
CA GLY A 2 -52.19 -40.05 14.67
C GLY A 2 -51.16 -40.30 15.76
N THR A 3 -50.19 -39.39 15.93
CA THR A 3 -49.61 -38.94 17.20
C THR A 3 -48.77 -37.69 16.94
N GLU A 4 -49.39 -36.55 17.23
CA GLU A 4 -48.73 -35.29 17.56
C GLU A 4 -47.89 -35.45 18.83
N HIS A 5 -46.75 -34.76 18.92
CA HIS A 5 -46.18 -34.41 20.22
C HIS A 5 -46.03 -32.89 20.31
N VAL A 6 -46.74 -32.38 21.31
CA VAL A 6 -46.99 -30.98 21.64
C VAL A 6 -45.87 -30.40 22.52
N MET A 7 -45.58 -29.13 22.22
CA MET A 7 -45.05 -28.00 23.01
C MET A 7 -44.39 -28.21 24.39
N GLY A 8 -43.31 -27.42 24.56
CA GLY A 8 -43.00 -26.63 25.77
C GLY A 8 -41.78 -25.75 25.47
N GLY A 9 -41.76 -24.43 25.47
CA GLY A 9 -42.63 -23.44 26.09
C GLY A 9 -42.01 -22.92 27.39
N ARG A 10 -41.19 -21.85 27.32
CA ARG A 10 -40.97 -20.76 28.33
C ARG A 10 -39.65 -20.03 28.05
N ARG A 11 -39.67 -18.76 27.61
CA ARG A 11 -39.84 -17.47 28.33
C ARG A 11 -38.50 -16.79 28.67
N PHE A 12 -38.31 -15.66 27.98
CA PHE A 12 -37.55 -14.45 28.32
C PHE A 12 -37.18 -14.26 29.80
N LEU A 13 -35.98 -13.75 30.04
CA LEU A 13 -35.73 -12.64 30.97
C LEU A 13 -34.49 -11.85 30.52
N ALA A 14 -34.71 -10.57 30.25
CA ALA A 14 -33.69 -9.55 30.14
C ALA A 14 -33.10 -9.28 31.54
N GLY A 15 -31.78 -9.08 31.61
CA GLY A 15 -31.08 -8.67 32.82
C GLY A 15 -29.98 -7.68 32.45
N ALA A 16 -30.31 -6.40 32.55
CA ALA A 16 -29.37 -5.29 32.54
C ALA A 16 -29.09 -4.87 33.99
N ALA A 17 -27.81 -4.71 34.34
CA ALA A 17 -27.22 -3.91 35.44
C ALA A 17 -25.80 -4.43 35.67
N LEU A 18 -24.77 -3.66 36.02
CA LEU A 18 -24.48 -2.23 36.07
C LEU A 18 -22.96 -2.18 36.32
N LEU A 19 -22.22 -1.33 35.61
CA LEU A 19 -20.80 -1.08 35.85
C LEU A 19 -20.59 -0.42 37.23
N ALA A 20 -19.59 -0.87 37.97
CA ALA A 20 -18.78 -0.02 38.86
C ALA A 20 -17.43 -0.70 39.12
N GLY A 21 -16.41 -0.27 38.38
CA GLY A 21 -15.02 -0.66 38.61
C GLY A 21 -14.13 0.55 38.32
N LEU A 22 -13.98 1.43 39.32
CA LEU A 22 -13.03 2.53 39.31
C LEU A 22 -11.60 1.96 39.35
N GLY A 23 -10.99 1.85 38.17
CA GLY A 23 -9.54 1.70 38.01
C GLY A 23 -8.98 2.99 37.43
N ALA A 24 -8.34 3.80 38.27
CA ALA A 24 -7.64 5.00 37.85
C ALA A 24 -6.43 4.61 36.99
N LEU A 25 -6.54 4.79 35.67
CA LEU A 25 -5.40 4.79 34.76
C LEU A 25 -4.97 6.24 34.54
N LEU A 26 -3.76 6.56 34.96
CA LEU A 26 -3.05 7.81 34.68
C LEU A 26 -3.00 8.02 33.15
N VAL A 27 -3.83 8.93 32.64
CA VAL A 27 -3.75 9.41 31.25
C VAL A 27 -2.56 10.37 31.18
N ALA A 28 -1.47 9.89 30.58
CA ALA A 28 -0.39 10.74 30.11
C ALA A 28 -0.96 11.72 29.06
N PRO A 29 -0.53 13.00 29.04
CA PRO A 29 -0.98 13.95 28.04
C PRO A 29 -0.61 13.44 26.64
N ALA A 30 -1.62 13.27 25.79
CA ALA A 30 -1.42 13.02 24.37
C ALA A 30 -0.59 14.18 23.80
N PRO A 31 0.48 13.91 23.02
CA PRO A 31 1.13 14.97 22.28
C PRO A 31 0.13 15.53 21.26
N ALA A 32 -0.30 16.76 21.51
CA ALA A 32 -0.90 17.60 20.49
C ALA A 32 0.09 17.69 19.33
N ASN A 33 -0.26 17.12 18.18
CA ASN A 33 0.22 17.53 16.86
C ASN A 33 -0.48 16.70 15.78
N ALA A 34 -1.79 16.92 15.62
CA ALA A 34 -2.43 16.74 14.32
C ALA A 34 -2.34 18.09 13.59
N ALA A 35 -1.14 18.43 13.13
CA ALA A 35 -1.00 19.42 12.08
C ALA A 35 -1.59 18.80 10.82
N THR A 36 -2.78 19.29 10.46
CA THR A 36 -3.41 19.08 9.18
C THR A 36 -2.47 19.57 8.09
N ALA A 37 -1.62 18.69 7.56
CA ALA A 37 -0.82 18.97 6.39
C ALA A 37 -1.72 18.83 5.15
N THR A 38 -2.67 19.74 4.98
CA THR A 38 -3.17 20.15 3.67
C THR A 38 -2.04 20.90 2.97
N GLY A 39 -1.02 20.15 2.55
CA GLY A 39 0.07 20.65 1.74
C GLY A 39 -0.37 20.69 0.28
N THR A 40 -1.13 21.72 -0.11
CA THR A 40 -1.02 22.26 -1.47
C THR A 40 0.34 22.97 -1.55
N GLY A 41 1.40 22.18 -1.52
CA GLY A 41 2.73 22.67 -1.79
C GLY A 41 2.82 22.98 -3.26
N THR A 42 2.68 24.26 -3.63
CA THR A 42 3.31 24.85 -4.81
C THR A 42 4.84 24.86 -4.65
N GLY A 43 5.41 23.75 -4.18
CA GLY A 43 6.83 23.51 -4.26
C GLY A 43 7.16 23.45 -5.74
N THR A 44 8.02 24.35 -6.19
CA THR A 44 8.68 24.27 -7.48
C THR A 44 9.29 22.87 -7.58
N ALA A 45 8.58 21.97 -8.25
CA ALA A 45 9.02 20.63 -8.52
C ALA A 45 10.28 20.71 -9.38
N THR A 46 11.45 20.71 -8.74
CA THR A 46 12.72 20.68 -9.46
C THR A 46 12.73 19.41 -10.29
N ALA A 47 12.60 19.56 -11.61
CA ALA A 47 12.60 18.46 -12.55
C ALA A 47 13.95 17.72 -12.44
N TYR A 48 13.90 16.47 -11.98
CA TYR A 48 15.09 15.65 -11.77
C TYR A 48 15.73 15.26 -13.12
N ARG A 49 17.06 15.24 -13.21
CA ARG A 49 17.80 14.74 -14.39
C ARG A 49 18.18 13.27 -14.17
N ALA A 50 18.27 12.47 -15.24
CA ALA A 50 18.86 11.11 -15.15
C ALA A 50 20.26 11.15 -14.53
N GLN A 51 21.02 12.17 -14.91
CA GLN A 51 22.37 12.46 -14.43
C GLN A 51 22.42 12.69 -12.91
N SER A 52 21.39 13.29 -12.29
CA SER A 52 21.37 13.45 -10.83
C SER A 52 21.08 12.14 -10.12
N LEU A 53 20.27 11.24 -10.69
CA LEU A 53 20.09 9.89 -10.12
C LEU A 53 21.41 9.13 -10.18
N GLN A 54 22.04 9.13 -11.36
CA GLN A 54 23.28 8.41 -11.57
C GLN A 54 24.43 9.00 -10.75
N ALA A 55 24.51 10.32 -10.61
CA ALA A 55 25.49 10.99 -9.76
C ALA A 55 25.24 10.74 -8.27
N ALA A 56 23.99 10.79 -7.80
CA ALA A 56 23.66 10.54 -6.40
C ALA A 56 23.90 9.08 -6.00
N VAL A 57 23.58 8.13 -6.89
CA VAL A 57 23.92 6.70 -6.72
C VAL A 57 25.44 6.52 -6.63
N ARG A 58 26.21 7.17 -7.52
CA ARG A 58 27.69 7.14 -7.45
C ARG A 58 28.24 7.79 -6.17
N ALA A 59 27.58 8.83 -5.67
CA ALA A 59 27.92 9.51 -4.42
C ALA A 59 27.45 8.76 -3.16
N ARG A 60 26.90 7.54 -3.31
CA ARG A 60 26.38 6.72 -2.20
C ARG A 60 25.26 7.36 -1.41
N ALA A 61 24.51 8.26 -2.02
CA ALA A 61 23.38 8.94 -1.40
C ALA A 61 22.06 8.24 -1.77
N ALA A 62 21.13 8.20 -0.80
CA ALA A 62 19.76 7.79 -1.08
C ALA A 62 19.05 8.88 -1.89
N VAL A 63 18.37 8.50 -2.97
CA VAL A 63 17.54 9.41 -3.77
C VAL A 63 16.08 9.12 -3.52
N VAL A 64 15.32 10.15 -3.15
CA VAL A 64 13.87 10.05 -2.98
C VAL A 64 13.18 10.68 -4.18
N LEU A 65 12.37 9.88 -4.88
CA LEU A 65 11.46 10.33 -5.92
C LEU A 65 10.02 10.19 -5.45
N ARG A 66 9.20 11.19 -5.78
CA ARG A 66 7.76 11.22 -5.52
C ARG A 66 7.01 11.36 -6.83
N VAL A 67 5.73 11.00 -6.79
CA VAL A 67 4.81 11.33 -7.89
C VAL A 67 4.62 12.84 -7.94
N GLY A 68 4.89 13.43 -9.10
CA GLY A 68 4.58 14.83 -9.40
C GLY A 68 3.15 14.94 -9.92
N ARG A 69 2.98 14.78 -11.24
CA ARG A 69 1.67 14.82 -11.91
C ARG A 69 1.29 13.46 -12.42
N LEU A 70 0.12 12.98 -12.04
CA LEU A 70 -0.50 11.79 -12.61
C LEU A 70 -0.97 12.09 -14.04
N LEU A 71 -0.40 11.40 -15.02
CA LEU A 71 -0.69 11.57 -16.45
C LEU A 71 -1.78 10.60 -16.90
N ALA A 72 -1.70 9.35 -16.44
CA ALA A 72 -2.68 8.31 -16.69
C ALA A 72 -2.79 7.38 -15.48
N PHE A 73 -3.99 6.86 -15.25
CA PHE A 73 -4.26 5.86 -14.22
C PHE A 73 -5.37 4.93 -14.70
N GLN A 74 -5.11 3.64 -14.59
CA GLN A 74 -6.06 2.59 -14.92
C GLN A 74 -5.98 1.49 -13.88
N GLN A 75 -7.14 1.12 -13.34
CA GLN A 75 -7.28 -0.10 -12.57
C GLN A 75 -7.66 -1.23 -13.53
N VAL A 76 -6.66 -1.99 -13.94
CA VAL A 76 -6.77 -3.07 -14.94
C VAL A 76 -7.52 -4.28 -14.38
N LYS A 77 -7.38 -4.55 -13.08
CA LYS A 77 -8.10 -5.62 -12.37
C LYS A 77 -8.60 -5.14 -11.00
N GLY A 78 -9.77 -5.65 -10.60
CA GLY A 78 -10.46 -5.29 -9.37
C GLY A 78 -11.43 -4.12 -9.56
N ALA A 79 -12.30 -3.89 -8.58
CA ALA A 79 -13.31 -2.83 -8.65
C ALA A 79 -12.66 -1.42 -8.61
N PRO A 80 -13.13 -0.46 -9.44
CA PRO A 80 -12.61 0.90 -9.43
C PRO A 80 -12.54 1.49 -8.03
N SER A 81 -11.39 2.05 -7.68
CA SER A 81 -11.13 2.56 -6.33
C SER A 81 -10.46 3.93 -6.35
N ALA A 82 -11.13 4.93 -5.78
CA ALA A 82 -10.53 6.24 -5.52
C ALA A 82 -9.29 6.12 -4.60
N ARG A 83 -9.30 5.15 -3.67
CA ARG A 83 -8.14 4.85 -2.82
C ARG A 83 -6.95 4.36 -3.65
N ALA A 84 -7.17 3.49 -4.64
CA ALA A 84 -6.08 3.03 -5.51
C ALA A 84 -5.38 4.19 -6.25
N ARG A 85 -6.16 5.15 -6.76
CA ARG A 85 -5.61 6.37 -7.38
C ARG A 85 -4.83 7.22 -6.37
N ALA A 86 -5.36 7.38 -5.16
CA ALA A 86 -4.67 8.11 -4.09
C ALA A 86 -3.36 7.43 -3.68
N ARG A 87 -3.31 6.09 -3.61
CA ARG A 87 -2.07 5.35 -3.32
C ARG A 87 -1.02 5.59 -4.40
N VAL A 88 -1.39 5.59 -5.69
CA VAL A 88 -0.42 5.95 -6.73
C VAL A 88 0.04 7.40 -6.56
N ALA A 89 -0.87 8.34 -6.35
CA ALA A 89 -0.52 9.76 -6.20
C ALA A 89 0.40 10.05 -5.00
N ASN A 90 0.34 9.24 -3.95
CA ASN A 90 1.18 9.38 -2.74
C ASN A 90 2.38 8.41 -2.71
N ALA A 91 2.71 7.79 -3.84
CA ALA A 91 3.83 6.87 -3.92
C ALA A 91 5.18 7.60 -3.73
N VAL A 92 6.05 6.95 -2.96
CA VAL A 92 7.43 7.39 -2.70
C VAL A 92 8.38 6.24 -3.05
N PHE A 93 9.41 6.57 -3.80
CA PHE A 93 10.45 5.64 -4.24
C PHE A 93 11.79 6.11 -3.68
N THR A 94 12.42 5.29 -2.85
CA THR A 94 13.76 5.56 -2.31
C THR A 94 14.76 4.63 -3.00
N PHE A 95 15.69 5.20 -3.75
CA PHE A 95 16.76 4.49 -4.45
C PHE A 95 18.03 4.52 -3.61
N PHE A 96 18.66 3.36 -3.45
CA PHE A 96 19.92 3.20 -2.73
C PHE A 96 21.06 2.96 -3.72
N ASP A 97 22.29 3.23 -3.29
CA ASP A 97 23.50 3.11 -4.11
C ASP A 97 23.86 1.66 -4.51
N ASN A 98 23.42 0.69 -3.72
CA ASN A 98 23.63 -0.74 -3.93
C ASN A 98 22.71 -1.37 -5.01
N GLY A 99 22.01 -0.56 -5.81
CA GLY A 99 21.09 -1.05 -6.85
C GLY A 99 19.75 -1.58 -6.31
N THR A 100 19.41 -1.29 -5.04
CA THR A 100 18.11 -1.61 -4.44
C THR A 100 17.23 -0.37 -4.31
N PHE A 101 15.92 -0.58 -4.23
CA PHE A 101 14.99 0.51 -3.92
C PHE A 101 13.93 0.04 -2.94
N ALA A 102 13.28 1.01 -2.30
CA ALA A 102 12.10 0.82 -1.46
C ALA A 102 10.94 1.65 -2.03
N PHE A 103 9.78 1.02 -2.18
CA PHE A 103 8.52 1.65 -2.53
C PHE A 103 7.60 1.69 -1.31
N THR A 104 7.05 2.87 -1.04
CA THR A 104 6.02 3.06 -0.01
C THR A 104 4.91 3.94 -0.52
N THR A 105 3.73 3.82 0.08
CA THR A 105 2.56 4.64 -0.17
C THR A 105 1.64 4.62 1.05
N THR A 106 0.51 5.31 0.98
CA THR A 106 -0.49 5.38 2.05
C THR A 106 -1.45 4.19 2.02
N ASP A 107 -2.11 3.91 3.15
CA ASP A 107 -3.18 2.89 3.23
C ASP A 107 -2.76 1.50 2.70
N VAL A 108 -1.56 1.06 3.10
CA VAL A 108 -0.99 -0.25 2.76
C VAL A 108 -0.65 -1.05 4.00
N ARG A 109 -0.54 -2.36 3.81
CA ARG A 109 -0.20 -3.32 4.85
C ARG A 109 1.25 -3.15 5.32
N THR A 110 1.47 -2.97 6.60
CA THR A 110 2.82 -2.77 7.17
C THR A 110 3.70 -4.02 7.12
N ASP A 111 3.12 -5.21 6.97
CA ASP A 111 3.87 -6.47 6.83
C ASP A 111 4.37 -6.71 5.40
N LEU A 112 3.87 -5.98 4.42
CA LEU A 112 4.32 -6.05 3.01
C LEU A 112 5.09 -4.80 2.57
N TYR A 113 4.96 -3.69 3.29
CA TYR A 113 5.54 -2.39 2.93
C TYR A 113 6.52 -1.88 4.00
N PRO A 114 7.63 -1.22 3.61
CA PRO A 114 7.99 -0.84 2.24
C PRO A 114 8.33 -2.04 1.35
N LEU A 115 7.81 -2.02 0.13
CA LEU A 115 8.09 -3.04 -0.87
C LEU A 115 9.51 -2.82 -1.40
N ARG A 116 10.39 -3.81 -1.22
CA ARG A 116 11.79 -3.70 -1.60
C ARG A 116 12.09 -4.47 -2.87
N GLY A 117 12.96 -3.93 -3.70
CA GLY A 117 13.35 -4.55 -4.95
C GLY A 117 14.68 -4.06 -5.49
N ARG A 118 14.91 -4.30 -6.77
CA ARG A 118 16.14 -3.89 -7.48
C ARG A 118 15.82 -2.97 -8.64
N TYR A 119 16.78 -2.13 -8.98
CA TYR A 119 16.71 -1.29 -10.16
C TYR A 119 18.01 -1.35 -10.96
N GLN A 120 17.92 -0.99 -12.24
CA GLN A 120 19.03 -0.88 -13.17
C GLN A 120 18.91 0.43 -13.94
N ILE A 121 20.05 1.08 -14.19
CA ILE A 121 20.14 2.32 -14.96
C ILE A 121 20.83 2.01 -16.29
N ASN A 122 20.12 2.27 -17.39
CA ASN A 122 20.61 2.11 -18.76
C ASN A 122 20.41 3.43 -19.52
N GLY A 123 21.46 4.25 -19.58
CA GLY A 123 21.38 5.61 -20.13
C GLY A 123 20.39 6.47 -19.35
N ASP A 124 19.41 7.05 -20.04
CA ASP A 124 18.35 7.88 -19.43
C ASP A 124 17.16 7.06 -18.89
N ARG A 125 17.23 5.72 -18.94
CA ARG A 125 16.15 4.85 -18.49
C ARG A 125 16.53 4.11 -17.22
N VAL A 126 15.61 4.06 -16.28
CA VAL A 126 15.70 3.25 -15.07
C VAL A 126 14.61 2.21 -15.12
N SER A 127 14.96 0.94 -14.94
CA SER A 127 13.99 -0.15 -14.82
C SER A 127 14.05 -0.69 -13.40
N LEU A 128 12.90 -0.94 -12.78
CA LEU A 128 12.81 -1.42 -11.41
C LEU A 128 11.75 -2.51 -11.28
N SER A 129 12.01 -3.46 -10.37
CA SER A 129 11.08 -4.53 -10.05
C SER A 129 11.17 -4.92 -8.58
N ALA A 130 10.04 -5.22 -7.98
CA ALA A 130 9.94 -5.65 -6.60
C ALA A 130 8.81 -6.66 -6.40
N HIS A 131 8.98 -7.52 -5.40
CA HIS A 131 7.98 -8.50 -4.98
C HIS A 131 8.04 -8.63 -3.46
N GLY A 132 6.88 -8.73 -2.83
CA GLY A 132 6.74 -8.97 -1.40
C GLY A 132 5.56 -9.90 -1.14
N SER A 133 5.73 -10.84 -0.22
CA SER A 133 4.69 -11.78 0.16
C SER A 133 4.71 -12.02 1.66
N SER A 134 3.53 -12.26 2.22
CA SER A 134 3.33 -12.56 3.63
C SER A 134 2.28 -13.69 3.73
N ALA A 135 2.51 -14.65 4.61
CA ALA A 135 1.61 -15.77 4.82
C ALA A 135 1.50 -16.09 6.32
N ILE A 136 0.28 -16.32 6.78
CA ILE A 136 -0.03 -16.70 8.16
C ILE A 136 -1.14 -17.76 8.10
N GLY A 137 -0.83 -18.98 8.54
CA GLY A 137 -1.74 -20.12 8.48
C GLY A 137 -2.22 -20.40 7.04
N GLY A 138 -3.54 -20.51 6.85
CA GLY A 138 -4.16 -20.70 5.54
C GLY A 138 -4.34 -19.42 4.72
N SER A 139 -3.80 -18.28 5.17
CA SER A 139 -3.94 -16.99 4.52
C SER A 139 -2.60 -16.51 3.95
N SER A 140 -2.64 -15.86 2.79
CA SER A 140 -1.49 -15.27 2.14
C SER A 140 -1.85 -13.96 1.46
N ALA A 141 -0.86 -13.09 1.31
CA ALA A 141 -0.96 -11.90 0.48
C ALA A 141 0.36 -11.63 -0.21
N PHE A 142 0.28 -11.02 -1.38
CA PHE A 142 1.43 -10.63 -2.16
C PHE A 142 1.22 -9.25 -2.79
N THR A 143 2.33 -8.64 -3.13
CA THR A 143 2.43 -7.44 -3.94
C THR A 143 3.61 -7.58 -4.88
N GLU A 144 3.44 -7.14 -6.11
CA GLU A 144 4.47 -7.17 -7.13
C GLU A 144 4.43 -5.88 -7.94
N MET A 145 5.60 -5.41 -8.34
CA MET A 145 5.77 -4.15 -9.02
C MET A 145 6.81 -4.30 -10.13
N VAL A 146 6.50 -3.74 -11.29
CA VAL A 146 7.46 -3.44 -12.34
C VAL A 146 7.25 -1.99 -12.76
N ALA A 147 8.33 -1.23 -12.90
CA ALA A 147 8.22 0.12 -13.40
C ALA A 147 9.44 0.49 -14.25
N SER A 148 9.27 1.52 -15.07
CA SER A 148 10.36 2.17 -15.80
C SER A 148 10.24 3.68 -15.69
N ILE A 149 11.36 4.35 -15.45
CA ILE A 149 11.46 5.82 -15.49
C ILE A 149 12.24 6.21 -16.73
N ASP A 150 11.68 7.09 -17.53
CA ASP A 150 12.35 7.73 -18.66
C ASP A 150 12.70 9.17 -18.29
N PHE A 151 14.00 9.48 -18.26
CA PHE A 151 14.53 10.79 -17.95
C PHE A 151 14.95 11.59 -19.19
N SER A 152 14.61 11.14 -20.40
CA SER A 152 14.84 11.91 -21.63
C SER A 152 14.00 13.19 -21.68
N SER A 153 12.88 13.24 -20.95
CA SER A 153 12.05 14.43 -20.77
C SER A 153 12.23 15.08 -19.39
N ARG A 154 11.86 16.36 -19.26
CA ARG A 154 11.83 17.07 -17.98
C ARG A 154 10.42 17.59 -17.68
N PRO A 155 9.79 17.17 -16.58
CA PRO A 155 10.23 16.12 -15.63
C PRO A 155 10.30 14.72 -16.27
N GLY A 156 11.05 13.82 -15.64
CA GLY A 156 11.09 12.41 -16.03
C GLY A 156 9.71 11.76 -15.87
N VAL A 157 9.43 10.76 -16.68
CA VAL A 157 8.13 10.07 -16.71
C VAL A 157 8.29 8.63 -16.29
N MET A 158 7.58 8.21 -15.24
CA MET A 158 7.51 6.83 -14.80
C MET A 158 6.24 6.17 -15.35
N THR A 159 6.39 4.94 -15.83
CA THR A 159 5.31 3.99 -16.09
C THR A 159 5.39 2.89 -15.04
N LEU A 160 4.28 2.59 -14.38
CA LEU A 160 4.18 1.69 -13.23
C LEU A 160 3.09 0.64 -13.48
N ASP A 161 3.46 -0.62 -13.35
CA ASP A 161 2.55 -1.75 -13.19
C ASP A 161 2.68 -2.30 -11.78
N TRP A 162 1.58 -2.26 -11.02
CA TRP A 162 1.54 -2.67 -9.62
C TRP A 162 0.34 -3.60 -9.39
N ALA A 163 0.62 -4.83 -8.96
CA ALA A 163 -0.41 -5.81 -8.64
C ALA A 163 -0.35 -6.20 -7.17
N ASN A 164 -1.53 -6.45 -6.60
CA ASN A 164 -1.68 -6.94 -5.23
C ASN A 164 -2.65 -8.12 -5.26
N GLY A 165 -2.43 -9.09 -4.38
CA GLY A 165 -3.36 -10.18 -4.16
C GLY A 165 -3.40 -10.61 -2.70
N ALA A 166 -4.54 -11.14 -2.29
CA ALA A 166 -4.72 -11.78 -1.01
C ALA A 166 -5.64 -12.98 -1.16
N GLY A 167 -5.27 -14.09 -0.53
CA GLY A 167 -6.10 -15.28 -0.38
C GLY A 167 -6.24 -15.58 1.10
N TYR A 168 -7.46 -15.83 1.54
CA TYR A 168 -7.77 -16.21 2.91
C TYR A 168 -8.40 -17.59 2.89
N GLY A 169 -7.93 -18.47 3.77
CA GLY A 169 -8.39 -19.84 3.86
C GLY A 169 -8.49 -20.30 5.30
N ALA A 170 -9.50 -21.13 5.59
CA ALA A 170 -9.68 -21.78 6.87
C ALA A 170 -10.20 -23.22 6.66
N VAL A 171 -9.95 -24.08 7.65
CA VAL A 171 -10.54 -25.42 7.71
C VAL A 171 -11.41 -25.48 8.95
N VAL A 172 -12.71 -25.74 8.77
CA VAL A 172 -13.68 -25.92 9.86
C VAL A 172 -14.29 -27.30 9.72
N ASN A 173 -14.14 -28.15 10.73
CA ASN A 173 -14.61 -29.54 10.74
C ASN A 173 -14.20 -30.33 9.48
N GLY A 174 -12.94 -30.19 9.06
CA GLY A 174 -12.41 -30.85 7.85
C GLY A 174 -12.83 -30.21 6.52
N THR A 175 -13.75 -29.24 6.53
CA THR A 175 -14.20 -28.53 5.32
C THR A 175 -13.36 -27.29 5.07
N ARG A 176 -12.86 -27.13 3.84
CA ARG A 176 -12.07 -25.97 3.43
C ARG A 176 -12.97 -24.83 2.99
N PHE A 177 -12.74 -23.66 3.57
CA PHE A 177 -13.34 -22.39 3.16
C PHE A 177 -12.24 -21.47 2.65
N GLY A 178 -12.52 -20.69 1.61
CA GLY A 178 -11.57 -19.71 1.12
C GLY A 178 -12.20 -18.62 0.29
N THR A 179 -11.52 -17.48 0.25
CA THR A 179 -11.84 -16.34 -0.60
C THR A 179 -10.57 -15.65 -1.03
N GLY A 180 -10.60 -14.96 -2.16
CA GLY A 180 -9.45 -14.23 -2.66
C GLY A 180 -9.85 -12.94 -3.34
N ALA A 181 -8.95 -11.98 -3.30
CA ALA A 181 -9.07 -10.72 -4.01
C ALA A 181 -7.74 -10.39 -4.68
N SER A 182 -7.80 -9.80 -5.87
CA SER A 182 -6.61 -9.27 -6.55
C SER A 182 -6.93 -7.98 -7.27
N SER A 183 -5.95 -7.11 -7.36
CA SER A 183 -6.01 -5.86 -8.10
C SER A 183 -4.74 -5.67 -8.93
N LYS A 184 -4.89 -4.99 -10.06
CA LYS A 184 -3.78 -4.57 -10.91
C LYS A 184 -3.99 -3.13 -11.31
N ILE A 185 -2.96 -2.31 -11.14
CA ILE A 185 -2.94 -0.90 -11.48
C ILE A 185 -1.87 -0.71 -12.55
N HIS A 186 -2.23 0.03 -13.58
CA HIS A 186 -1.30 0.60 -14.55
C HIS A 186 -1.36 2.12 -14.44
N ALA A 187 -0.23 2.78 -14.27
CA ALA A 187 -0.18 4.23 -14.11
C ALA A 187 1.01 4.84 -14.82
N ARG A 188 0.84 6.09 -15.26
CA ARG A 188 1.92 6.89 -15.82
C ARG A 188 1.92 8.25 -15.16
N PHE A 189 3.07 8.72 -14.72
CA PHE A 189 3.19 9.98 -13.99
C PHE A 189 4.56 10.61 -14.16
N THR A 190 4.64 11.92 -13.93
CA THR A 190 5.94 12.58 -13.80
C THR A 190 6.53 12.31 -12.43
N VAL A 191 7.85 12.22 -12.35
CA VAL A 191 8.57 12.08 -11.08
C VAL A 191 9.27 13.37 -10.70
N VAL A 192 9.30 13.65 -9.40
CA VAL A 192 9.93 14.84 -8.82
C VAL A 192 10.80 14.42 -7.64
N GLN A 193 11.82 15.21 -7.31
CA GLN A 193 12.62 14.97 -6.12
C GLN A 193 11.79 15.27 -4.87
N GLY A 194 11.86 14.39 -3.88
CA GLY A 194 11.02 14.41 -2.68
C GLY A 194 11.72 14.71 -1.38
#